data_AF-A0A1I3PH80-F1
#
_entry.id   AF-A0A1I3PH80-F1
#
_cell.length_a   1.000
_cell.length_b   1.000
_cell.length_c   1.000
_cell.angle_alpha   90.00
_cell.angle_beta   90.00
_cell.angle_gamma   90.00
#
_symmetry.space_group_name_H-M   'P 1'
#
loop_
_entity.id
_entity.type
_entity.pdbx_description
1 polymer ?
#
loop_
_entity_poly.entity_id
_entity_poly.type
_entity_poly.pdbx_seq_one_letter_code
_entity_poly.pdbx_strand_id
1 'polypeptide(L)'
;MGDIVFTNRLRKIAKSKGISNNLLAILMDVDGTMITSWMNNIVQPNEKQIKRLTELLEVSYQDLIFDDSIGKARSLEDEFDNLIRNKKMSLKVLVTDKKTGKAEKVYNPKIIKTMKTLEAEYKKAKK
;
A
#
# COMPACT_ATOMS: atom_id res chain seq x y z
N MET A 1 14.65 10.70 -2.16
CA MET A 1 13.59 9.93 -1.48
C MET A 1 12.33 10.14 -2.30
N GLY A 2 11.65 9.08 -2.74
CA GLY A 2 10.39 9.26 -3.46
C GLY A 2 9.30 9.60 -2.45
N ASP A 3 8.64 10.74 -2.60
CA ASP A 3 7.52 11.11 -1.75
C ASP A 3 6.41 10.06 -1.92
N ILE A 4 6.07 9.38 -0.83
CA ILE A 4 4.96 8.44 -0.81
C ILE A 4 3.69 9.29 -0.91
N VAL A 5 3.13 9.42 -2.12
CA VAL A 5 1.85 10.08 -2.35
C VAL A 5 0.75 9.16 -1.81
N PHE A 6 0.26 9.48 -0.63
CA PHE A 6 -0.92 8.84 -0.05
C PHE A 6 -2.18 9.63 -0.38
N THR A 7 -3.30 8.95 -0.55
CA THR A 7 -4.60 9.60 -0.76
C THR A 7 -5.29 9.75 0.58
N ASN A 8 -5.45 10.99 1.06
CA ASN A 8 -6.23 11.23 2.26
C ASN A 8 -7.74 11.20 1.95
N ARG A 9 -8.52 10.73 2.92
CA ARG A 9 -9.99 10.57 2.87
C ARG A 9 -10.72 11.66 3.66
N LEU A 10 -10.05 12.78 3.94
CA LEU A 10 -10.55 13.84 4.81
C LEU A 10 -11.96 14.30 4.40
N ARG A 11 -12.18 14.52 3.10
CA ARG A 11 -13.51 14.91 2.57
C ARG A 11 -14.60 13.91 2.93
N LYS A 12 -14.33 12.62 2.73
CA LYS A 12 -15.31 11.56 2.95
C LYS A 12 -15.65 11.45 4.43
N ILE A 13 -14.64 11.52 5.30
CA ILE A 13 -14.79 11.43 6.76
C ILE A 13 -15.52 12.66 7.31
N ALA A 14 -15.11 13.86 6.90
CA ALA A 14 -15.76 15.11 7.32
C ALA A 14 -17.25 15.10 6.94
N LYS A 15 -17.57 14.67 5.70
CA LYS A 15 -18.96 14.53 5.25
C LYS A 15 -19.74 13.49 6.06
N SER A 16 -19.16 12.33 6.36
CA SER A 16 -19.85 11.30 7.17
C SER A 16 -20.10 11.74 8.62
N LYS A 17 -19.26 12.64 9.15
CA LYS A 17 -19.40 13.18 10.51
C LYS A 17 -20.20 14.50 10.55
N GLY A 18 -20.68 14.98 9.41
CA GLY A 18 -21.45 16.22 9.32
C GLY A 18 -20.65 17.49 9.65
N ILE A 19 -19.31 17.42 9.53
CA ILE A 19 -18.40 18.52 9.88
C ILE A 19 -18.16 19.39 8.64
N SER A 20 -18.31 20.71 8.81
CA SER A 20 -18.08 21.69 7.74
C SER A 20 -16.59 22.04 7.59
N ASN A 21 -16.20 22.47 6.38
CA ASN A 21 -14.83 22.90 6.10
C ASN A 21 -14.41 24.11 6.96
N ASN A 22 -15.34 25.05 7.19
CA ASN A 22 -15.08 26.23 8.02
C ASN A 22 -14.81 25.83 9.48
N LEU A 23 -15.57 24.88 10.01
CA LEU A 23 -15.33 24.37 11.36
C LEU A 23 -13.95 23.69 11.46
N LEU A 24 -13.57 22.89 10.47
CA LEU A 24 -12.23 22.30 10.42
C LEU A 24 -11.12 23.35 10.33
N ALA A 25 -11.29 24.39 9.51
CA ALA A 25 -10.33 25.48 9.39
C ALA A 25 -10.10 26.18 10.74
N ILE A 26 -11.19 26.50 11.45
CA ILE A 26 -11.13 27.12 12.79
C ILE A 26 -10.44 26.19 13.80
N LEU A 27 -10.83 24.91 13.87
CA LEU A 27 -10.30 23.96 14.84
C LEU A 27 -8.83 23.57 14.59
N MET A 28 -8.40 23.68 13.34
CA MET A 28 -7.03 23.39 12.89
C MET A 28 -6.14 24.64 12.88
N ASP A 29 -6.70 25.83 13.09
CA ASP A 29 -6.01 27.13 12.96
C ASP A 29 -5.30 27.28 11.60
N VAL A 30 -6.04 27.02 10.52
CA VAL A 30 -5.55 27.14 9.14
C VAL A 30 -6.56 27.83 8.23
N ASP A 31 -6.08 28.34 7.10
CA ASP A 31 -6.96 28.95 6.09
C ASP A 31 -7.90 27.92 5.45
N GLY A 32 -9.13 28.32 5.11
CA GLY A 32 -10.13 27.46 4.48
C GLY A 32 -9.70 26.89 3.12
N THR A 33 -8.85 27.61 2.38
CA THR A 33 -8.24 27.12 1.15
C THR A 33 -7.26 25.98 1.41
N MET A 34 -6.61 25.96 2.57
CA MET A 34 -5.71 24.88 2.99
C MET A 34 -6.49 23.59 3.27
N ILE A 35 -7.61 23.67 4.01
CA ILE A 35 -8.53 22.54 4.20
C ILE A 35 -9.04 22.02 2.85
N THR A 36 -9.44 22.94 1.96
CA THR A 36 -9.94 22.58 0.62
C THR A 36 -8.85 21.89 -0.21
N SER A 37 -7.60 22.33 -0.10
CA SER A 37 -6.44 21.73 -0.78
C SER A 37 -6.16 20.33 -0.25
N TRP A 38 -6.22 20.12 1.06
CA TRP A 38 -6.10 18.80 1.68
C TRP A 38 -7.21 17.85 1.22
N MET A 39 -8.47 18.29 1.26
CA MET A 39 -9.62 17.50 0.82
C MET A 39 -9.56 17.10 -0.66
N ASN A 40 -8.90 17.91 -1.49
CA ASN A 40 -8.67 17.62 -2.91
C ASN A 40 -7.37 16.85 -3.16
N ASN A 41 -6.58 16.53 -2.13
CA ASN A 41 -5.25 15.92 -2.25
C ASN A 41 -4.27 16.75 -3.11
N ILE A 42 -4.47 18.07 -3.23
CA ILE A 42 -3.56 18.99 -3.96
C ILE A 42 -2.27 19.20 -3.14
N VAL A 43 -2.45 19.37 -1.82
CA VAL A 43 -1.37 19.43 -0.83
C VAL A 43 -1.69 18.43 0.26
N GLN A 44 -0.67 17.82 0.85
CA GLN A 44 -0.87 16.91 1.98
C GLN A 44 -0.63 17.63 3.32
N PRO A 45 -1.47 17.37 4.34
CA PRO A 45 -1.17 17.79 5.69
C PRO A 45 0.11 17.09 6.18
N ASN A 46 0.90 17.80 7.00
CA ASN A 46 2.05 17.18 7.66
C ASN A 46 1.63 16.26 8.82
N GLU A 47 2.57 15.52 9.39
CA GLU A 47 2.30 14.54 10.46
C GLU A 47 1.57 15.15 11.67
N LYS A 48 1.95 16.36 12.10
CA LYS A 48 1.30 17.05 13.23
C LYS A 48 -0.16 17.39 12.90
N GLN A 49 -0.41 17.86 11.69
CA GLN A 49 -1.76 18.18 11.21
C GLN A 49 -2.61 16.93 11.05
N ILE A 50 -2.04 15.82 10.55
CA ILE A 50 -2.73 14.53 10.46
C ILE A 50 -3.13 14.05 11.85
N LYS A 51 -2.20 14.06 12.82
CA LYS A 51 -2.49 13.66 14.20
C LYS A 51 -3.65 14.49 14.78
N ARG A 52 -3.62 15.81 14.58
CA ARG A 52 -4.68 16.69 15.04
C ARG A 52 -6.03 16.37 14.37
N LEU A 53 -6.04 16.13 13.05
CA LEU A 53 -7.24 15.71 12.35
C LEU A 53 -7.79 14.37 12.86
N THR A 54 -6.92 13.40 13.17
CA THR A 54 -7.37 12.10 13.72
C THR A 54 -8.00 12.24 15.10
N GLU A 55 -7.49 13.14 15.95
CA GLU A 55 -8.08 13.47 17.25
C GLU A 55 -9.43 14.18 17.08
N LEU A 56 -9.48 15.24 16.26
CA LEU A 56 -10.71 16.02 16.06
C LEU A 56 -11.83 15.22 15.41
N LEU A 57 -11.47 14.33 14.49
CA LEU A 57 -12.42 13.50 13.78
C LEU A 57 -12.67 12.16 14.46
N GLU A 58 -11.99 11.83 15.57
CA GLU A 58 -12.10 10.52 16.24
C GLU A 58 -12.01 9.35 15.24
N VAL A 59 -10.93 9.33 14.46
CA VAL A 59 -10.63 8.27 13.48
C VAL A 59 -9.19 7.82 13.60
N SER A 60 -8.88 6.61 13.15
CA SER A 60 -7.50 6.16 13.10
C SER A 60 -6.72 6.82 11.95
N TYR A 61 -5.40 6.81 12.04
CA TYR A 61 -4.52 7.26 10.96
C TYR A 61 -4.82 6.53 9.63
N GLN A 62 -5.14 5.23 9.71
CA GLN A 62 -5.43 4.37 8.55
C GLN A 62 -6.79 4.67 7.91
N ASP A 63 -7.73 5.21 8.68
CA ASP A 63 -9.01 5.67 8.14
C ASP A 63 -8.82 6.94 7.32
N LEU A 64 -8.01 7.87 7.85
CA LEU A 64 -7.75 9.16 7.23
C LEU A 64 -6.80 9.06 6.05
N ILE A 65 -5.80 8.18 6.10
CA ILE A 65 -4.81 7.97 5.06
C ILE A 65 -5.03 6.62 4.41
N PHE A 66 -5.37 6.66 3.13
CA PHE A 66 -5.45 5.46 2.32
C PHE A 66 -4.24 5.36 1.40
N ASP A 67 -3.53 4.26 1.53
CA ASP A 67 -2.64 3.82 0.46
C ASP A 67 -3.48 3.01 -0.53
N ASP A 68 -3.72 3.56 -1.72
CA ASP A 68 -4.34 2.85 -2.84
C ASP A 68 -3.47 1.64 -3.30
N SER A 69 -2.29 1.44 -2.71
CA SER A 69 -1.59 0.16 -2.74
C SER A 69 -2.32 -0.91 -1.91
N ILE A 70 -3.57 -1.22 -2.29
CA ILE A 70 -4.13 -2.54 -1.99
C ILE A 70 -3.15 -3.51 -2.62
N GLY A 71 -2.35 -4.14 -1.75
CA GLY A 71 -1.17 -4.88 -2.14
C GLY A 71 -1.53 -5.94 -3.16
N LYS A 72 -0.75 -5.98 -4.25
CA LYS A 72 -0.80 -7.05 -5.26
C LYS A 72 -0.47 -8.43 -4.69
N ALA A 73 -0.18 -8.50 -3.38
CA ALA A 73 -0.09 -9.69 -2.58
C ALA A 73 -1.24 -10.66 -2.87
N ARG A 74 -2.49 -10.19 -3.05
CA ARG A 74 -3.58 -11.11 -3.38
C ARG A 74 -3.41 -11.79 -4.74
N SER A 75 -3.12 -11.02 -5.79
CA SER A 75 -2.88 -11.58 -7.13
C SER A 75 -1.60 -12.41 -7.22
N LEU A 76 -0.57 -12.05 -6.45
CA LEU A 76 0.64 -12.85 -6.30
C LEU A 76 0.34 -14.17 -5.59
N GLU A 77 -0.48 -14.16 -4.54
CA GLU A 77 -0.91 -15.37 -3.84
C GLU A 77 -1.73 -16.27 -4.75
N ASP A 78 -2.66 -15.71 -5.52
CA ASP A 78 -3.50 -16.49 -6.45
C ASP A 78 -2.64 -17.20 -7.52
N GLU A 79 -1.62 -16.54 -8.08
CA GLU A 79 -0.70 -17.20 -9.03
C GLU A 79 0.25 -18.18 -8.31
N PHE A 80 0.69 -17.88 -7.10
CA PHE A 80 1.48 -18.84 -6.31
C PHE A 80 0.68 -20.13 -6.04
N ASP A 81 -0.58 -20.01 -5.63
CA ASP A 81 -1.50 -21.14 -5.45
C ASP A 81 -1.71 -21.89 -6.77
N ASN A 82 -1.83 -21.19 -7.90
CA ASN A 82 -1.92 -21.81 -9.22
C ASN A 82 -0.67 -22.64 -9.57
N LEU A 83 0.53 -22.14 -9.27
CA LEU A 83 1.79 -22.88 -9.48
C LEU A 83 1.83 -24.17 -8.65
N ILE A 84 1.40 -24.10 -7.38
CA ILE A 84 1.46 -25.24 -6.46
C ILE A 84 0.33 -26.24 -6.72
N ARG A 85 -0.92 -25.78 -6.83
CA ARG A 85 -2.12 -26.63 -6.87
C ARG A 85 -2.43 -27.14 -8.27
N ASN A 86 -2.45 -26.23 -9.26
CA ASN A 86 -2.87 -26.57 -10.62
C ASN A 86 -1.69 -27.09 -11.45
N LYS A 87 -0.56 -26.39 -11.41
CA LYS A 87 0.67 -26.80 -12.12
C LYS A 87 1.49 -27.85 -11.34
N LYS A 88 1.02 -28.24 -10.15
CA LYS A 88 1.60 -29.30 -9.29
C LYS A 88 3.11 -29.13 -9.03
N MET A 89 3.57 -27.88 -8.93
CA MET A 89 4.99 -27.60 -8.67
C MET A 89 5.32 -27.86 -7.20
N SER A 90 6.40 -28.58 -6.92
CA SER A 90 6.89 -28.72 -5.56
C SER A 90 7.49 -27.41 -5.06
N LEU A 91 7.10 -26.98 -3.86
CA LEU A 91 7.58 -25.73 -3.25
C LEU A 91 9.10 -25.70 -3.04
N LYS A 92 9.67 -26.85 -2.67
CA LYS A 92 11.12 -27.04 -2.49
C LYS A 92 11.61 -28.16 -3.39
N VAL A 93 12.81 -28.00 -3.95
CA VAL A 93 13.50 -28.99 -4.78
C VAL A 93 14.94 -29.12 -4.31
N LEU A 94 15.52 -30.31 -4.47
CA LEU A 94 16.95 -30.51 -4.25
C LEU A 94 17.70 -29.97 -5.45
N VAL A 95 18.58 -29.01 -5.22
CA VAL A 95 19.50 -28.49 -6.23
C VAL A 95 20.91 -28.85 -5.81
N THR A 96 21.64 -29.47 -6.73
CA THR A 96 23.07 -29.74 -6.54
C THR A 96 23.87 -28.52 -6.95
N ASP A 97 24.64 -27.97 -6.02
CA ASP A 97 25.57 -26.89 -6.32
C ASP A 97 26.71 -27.42 -7.21
N LYS A 98 26.82 -26.88 -8.42
CA LYS A 98 27.83 -27.28 -9.40
C LYS A 98 29.26 -26.99 -8.95
N LYS A 99 29.47 -26.12 -7.96
CA LYS A 99 30.80 -25.76 -7.43
C LYS A 99 31.23 -26.64 -6.27
N THR A 100 30.30 -27.06 -5.41
CA THR A 100 30.61 -27.79 -4.18
C THR A 100 30.15 -29.24 -4.20
N GLY A 101 29.34 -29.65 -5.18
CA GLY A 101 28.78 -31.00 -5.32
C GLY A 101 27.70 -31.34 -4.28
N LYS A 102 27.37 -30.41 -3.37
CA LYS A 102 26.40 -30.63 -2.30
C LYS A 102 24.99 -30.41 -2.80
N ALA A 103 24.08 -31.33 -2.45
CA ALA A 103 22.66 -31.18 -2.70
C ALA A 103 22.02 -30.37 -1.56
N GLU A 104 21.36 -29.27 -1.90
CA GLU A 104 20.67 -28.41 -0.95
C GLU A 104 19.17 -28.33 -1.28
N LYS A 105 18.33 -28.38 -0.23
CA LYS A 105 16.88 -28.27 -0.36
C LYS A 105 16.49 -26.80 -0.40
N VAL A 106 16.35 -26.27 -1.60
CA VAL A 106 16.03 -24.86 -1.85
C VAL A 106 14.58 -24.68 -2.31
N TYR A 107 14.06 -23.46 -2.21
CA TYR A 107 12.79 -23.11 -2.87
C TYR A 107 12.92 -23.30 -4.38
N ASN A 108 11.86 -23.80 -5.01
CA ASN A 108 11.86 -24.13 -6.43
C ASN A 108 12.26 -22.90 -7.27
N PRO A 109 13.43 -22.94 -7.96
CA PRO A 109 13.94 -21.78 -8.68
C PRO A 109 12.99 -21.28 -9.76
N LYS A 110 12.16 -22.18 -10.33
CA LYS A 110 11.14 -21.79 -11.31
C LYS A 110 10.04 -20.96 -10.67
N ILE A 111 9.55 -21.35 -9.48
CA ILE A 111 8.55 -20.58 -8.73
C ILE A 111 9.12 -19.19 -8.38
N ILE A 112 10.34 -19.14 -7.84
CA ILE A 112 11.01 -17.86 -7.51
C ILE A 112 11.11 -16.97 -8.74
N LYS A 113 11.54 -17.52 -9.88
CA LYS A 113 11.67 -16.77 -11.13
C LYS A 113 10.32 -16.21 -11.59
N THR A 114 9.27 -17.02 -11.61
CA THR A 114 7.92 -16.59 -12.01
C THR A 114 7.40 -15.48 -11.12
N MET A 115 7.50 -15.63 -9.79
CA MET A 115 7.04 -14.64 -8.83
C MET A 115 7.80 -13.31 -8.96
N LYS A 116 9.13 -13.36 -9.14
CA LYS A 116 9.95 -12.14 -9.35
C LYS A 116 9.60 -11.42 -10.66
N THR A 117 9.31 -12.17 -11.72
CA THR A 117 8.86 -11.58 -13.00
C THR A 117 7.53 -10.87 -12.84
N LEU A 118 6.54 -11.52 -12.22
CA LEU A 118 5.22 -10.92 -11.95
C LEU A 118 5.33 -9.67 -11.07
N GLU A 119 6.12 -9.73 -10.01
CA GLU A 119 6.36 -8.57 -9.14
C GLU A 119 6.97 -7.39 -9.94
N ALA A 120 7.89 -7.67 -10.87
CA ALA A 120 8.53 -6.65 -11.70
C ALA A 120 7.57 -6.06 -12.75
N GLU A 121 6.75 -6.88 -13.41
CA GLU A 121 5.70 -6.42 -14.34
C GLU A 121 4.72 -5.49 -13.62
N TYR A 122 4.33 -5.88 -12.42
CA TYR A 122 3.49 -5.06 -11.57
C TYR A 122 4.13 -3.75 -11.14
N LYS A 123 5.45 -3.68 -10.94
CA LYS A 123 6.15 -2.40 -10.68
C LYS A 123 6.15 -1.49 -11.90
N LYS A 124 6.20 -2.05 -13.12
CA LYS A 124 6.19 -1.29 -14.37
C LYS A 124 4.82 -0.69 -14.70
N ALA A 125 3.73 -1.40 -14.39
CA ALA A 125 2.36 -0.90 -14.64
C ALA A 125 1.94 0.32 -13.78
N LYS A 126 2.81 0.77 -12.85
CA LYS A 126 2.60 1.97 -12.01
C LYS A 126 3.39 3.20 -12.49
N LYS A 127 4.18 3.06 -13.58
CA LYS A 127 4.88 4.16 -14.26
C LYS A 127 4.06 4.64 -15.46
#